data_AF-A0AAU7EKW8-F1
#
_entry.id   AF-A0AAU7EKW8-F1
#
_cell.length_a   1.000
_cell.length_b   1.000
_cell.length_c   1.000
_cell.angle_alpha   90.00
_cell.angle_beta   90.00
_cell.angle_gamma   90.00
#
_symmetry.space_group_name_H-M   'P 1'
#
loop_
_entity.id
_entity.type
_entity.pdbx_description
1 polymer ?
#
loop_
_entity_poly.entity_id
_entity_poly.type
_entity_poly.pdbx_seq_one_letter_code
_entity_poly.pdbx_strand_id
1 'polypeptide(L)'
;MKHILTLSIIFFILLAPNGLAQSLNYSEPLPVDETIKKGVLPNGMTYYIKSTDVVKDAASYYIIQNVGSILENDNQQGLAHFLEHMAFNGTENFPGKGILNTLQKQGAVFVKGINAYTGFDETVYNLNNIPTKDGLQRQ
;
A
#
# COMPACT_ATOMS: atom_id res chain seq x y z
N MET A 1 -57.99 -7.68 28.38
CA MET A 1 -57.21 -7.06 27.28
C MET A 1 -56.14 -6.08 27.78
N LYS A 2 -56.45 -5.14 28.69
CA LYS A 2 -55.47 -4.17 29.22
C LYS A 2 -54.23 -4.81 29.89
N HIS A 3 -54.42 -5.92 30.61
CA HIS A 3 -53.33 -6.67 31.26
C HIS A 3 -52.43 -7.46 30.29
N ILE A 4 -52.99 -7.89 29.15
CA ILE A 4 -52.23 -8.59 28.10
C ILE A 4 -51.33 -7.59 27.37
N LEU A 5 -51.85 -6.38 27.10
CA LEU A 5 -51.08 -5.31 26.47
C LEU A 5 -49.90 -4.84 27.36
N THR A 6 -50.11 -4.79 28.69
CA THR A 6 -49.06 -4.41 29.64
C THR A 6 -47.99 -5.49 29.79
N LEU A 7 -48.37 -6.78 29.81
CA LEU A 7 -47.39 -7.86 29.82
C LEU A 7 -46.52 -7.89 28.54
N SER A 8 -47.10 -7.65 27.37
CA SER A 8 -46.35 -7.62 26.10
C SER A 8 -45.35 -6.47 26.04
N ILE A 9 -45.68 -5.30 26.59
CA ILE A 9 -44.75 -4.16 26.66
C ILE A 9 -43.58 -4.46 27.60
N ILE A 10 -43.84 -5.08 28.76
CA ILE A 10 -42.81 -5.48 29.70
C ILE A 10 -41.88 -6.54 29.08
N PHE A 11 -42.44 -7.50 28.34
CA PHE A 11 -41.65 -8.51 27.62
C PHE A 11 -40.77 -7.89 26.53
N PHE A 12 -41.27 -6.89 25.80
CA PHE A 12 -40.49 -6.17 24.78
C PHE A 12 -39.37 -5.30 25.37
N ILE A 13 -39.58 -4.75 26.57
CA ILE A 13 -38.54 -3.99 27.30
C ILE A 13 -37.48 -4.94 27.87
N LEU A 14 -37.86 -6.14 28.31
CA LEU A 14 -36.93 -7.17 28.80
C LEU A 14 -36.16 -7.88 27.67
N LEU A 15 -36.73 -7.95 26.46
CA LEU A 15 -36.05 -8.46 25.25
C LEU A 15 -35.35 -7.36 24.44
N ALA A 16 -35.47 -6.09 24.83
CA ALA A 16 -34.68 -5.05 24.19
C ALA A 16 -33.21 -5.44 24.39
N PRO A 17 -32.44 -5.68 23.31
CA PRO A 17 -31.03 -5.96 23.45
C PRO A 17 -30.47 -4.75 24.15
N ASN A 18 -30.01 -4.93 25.40
CA ASN A 18 -29.19 -3.94 26.08
C ASN A 18 -28.11 -3.61 25.06
N GLY A 19 -28.20 -2.42 24.46
CA GLY A 19 -27.28 -2.00 23.43
C GLY A 19 -25.91 -2.16 24.03
N LEU A 20 -25.17 -3.15 23.55
CA LEU A 20 -23.78 -3.35 23.92
C LEU A 20 -23.06 -2.14 23.33
N ALA A 21 -23.05 -1.03 24.08
CA ALA A 21 -22.11 0.03 23.87
C ALA A 21 -20.74 -0.64 23.97
N GLN A 22 -20.08 -0.79 22.82
CA GLN A 22 -18.75 -1.38 22.76
C GLN A 22 -17.84 -0.53 23.65
N SER A 23 -17.34 -1.13 24.74
CA SER A 23 -16.26 -0.50 25.49
C SER A 23 -15.00 -0.59 24.64
N LEU A 24 -14.51 0.56 24.15
CA LEU A 24 -13.28 0.60 23.38
C LEU A 24 -12.10 0.41 24.34
N ASN A 25 -11.43 -0.73 24.23
CA ASN A 25 -10.18 -0.97 24.93
C ASN A 25 -9.01 -0.39 24.12
N TYR A 26 -8.53 0.80 24.50
CA TYR A 26 -7.39 1.46 23.84
C TYR A 26 -6.06 0.71 23.96
N SER A 27 -6.00 -0.34 24.79
CA SER A 27 -4.82 -1.21 24.91
C SER A 27 -4.89 -2.42 23.97
N GLU A 28 -6.03 -2.66 23.33
CA GLU A 28 -6.17 -3.74 22.36
C GLU A 28 -5.45 -3.37 21.06
N PRO A 29 -4.61 -4.26 20.50
CA PRO A 29 -3.99 -4.01 19.20
C PRO A 29 -5.04 -3.78 18.13
N LEU A 30 -4.74 -2.89 17.18
CA LEU A 30 -5.61 -2.71 16.02
C LEU A 30 -5.75 -4.04 15.26
N PRO A 31 -6.96 -4.35 14.76
CA PRO A 31 -7.16 -5.55 13.96
C PRO A 31 -6.28 -5.49 12.71
N VAL A 32 -5.61 -6.61 12.43
CA VAL A 32 -4.78 -6.75 11.23
C VAL A 32 -5.66 -7.25 10.08
N ASP A 33 -5.48 -6.69 8.88
CA ASP A 33 -6.13 -7.21 7.68
C ASP A 33 -5.46 -8.54 7.27
N GLU A 34 -6.10 -9.66 7.64
CA GLU A 34 -5.65 -11.03 7.35
C GLU A 34 -5.52 -11.35 5.86
N THR A 35 -6.09 -10.52 4.98
CA THR A 35 -5.94 -10.71 3.53
C THR A 35 -4.61 -10.13 2.99
N ILE A 36 -3.85 -9.41 3.82
CA ILE A 36 -2.49 -8.96 3.51
C ILE A 36 -1.51 -10.06 3.93
N LYS A 37 -0.86 -10.67 2.95
CA LYS A 37 0.26 -11.59 3.21
C LYS A 37 1.52 -10.78 3.52
N LYS A 38 1.97 -10.83 4.76
CA LYS A 38 3.24 -10.24 5.22
C LYS A 38 4.32 -11.32 5.38
N GLY A 39 5.57 -10.99 5.11
CA GLY A 39 6.71 -11.84 5.45
C GLY A 39 8.04 -11.10 5.42
N VAL A 40 9.10 -11.80 5.83
CA VAL A 40 10.48 -11.30 5.82
C VAL A 40 11.35 -12.36 5.12
N LEU A 41 12.10 -11.94 4.11
CA LEU A 41 13.02 -12.81 3.40
C LEU A 41 14.30 -13.05 4.22
N PRO A 42 15.10 -14.09 3.91
CA PRO A 42 16.34 -14.37 4.64
C PRO A 42 17.36 -13.21 4.67
N ASN A 43 17.29 -12.30 3.70
CA ASN A 43 18.13 -11.10 3.63
C ASN A 43 17.57 -9.90 4.44
N GLY A 44 16.47 -10.07 5.16
CA GLY A 44 15.83 -9.03 5.97
C GLY A 44 14.79 -8.18 5.24
N MET A 45 14.61 -8.35 3.92
CA MET A 45 13.59 -7.57 3.19
C MET A 45 12.19 -7.98 3.63
N THR A 46 11.42 -7.01 4.13
CA THR A 46 10.00 -7.19 4.47
C THR A 46 9.15 -7.00 3.22
N TYR A 47 8.18 -7.86 2.99
CA TYR A 47 7.22 -7.73 1.89
C TYR A 47 5.78 -7.79 2.39
N TYR A 48 4.90 -7.17 1.61
CA TYR A 48 3.44 -7.18 1.78
C TYR A 48 2.81 -7.47 0.43
N ILE A 49 1.83 -8.38 0.39
CA ILE A 49 1.07 -8.73 -0.82
C ILE A 49 -0.41 -8.70 -0.48
N LYS A 50 -1.16 -7.94 -1.27
CA LYS A 50 -2.63 -7.83 -1.17
C LYS A 50 -3.23 -8.13 -2.53
N SER A 51 -4.14 -9.10 -2.59
CA SER A 51 -4.94 -9.34 -3.79
C SER A 51 -6.00 -8.24 -3.92
N THR A 52 -6.20 -7.73 -5.14
CA THR A 52 -7.21 -6.72 -5.45
C THR A 52 -7.67 -6.89 -6.91
N ASP A 53 -8.91 -6.53 -7.19
CA ASP A 53 -9.56 -6.55 -8.49
C ASP A 53 -9.96 -5.14 -8.99
N VAL A 54 -9.49 -4.09 -8.30
CA VAL A 54 -9.74 -2.68 -8.66
C VAL A 54 -9.33 -2.39 -10.11
N VAL A 55 -8.20 -2.95 -10.55
CA VAL A 55 -7.79 -2.98 -11.96
C VAL A 55 -7.56 -4.44 -12.36
N LYS A 56 -8.39 -4.93 -13.27
CA LYS A 56 -8.30 -6.32 -13.76
C LYS A 56 -7.00 -6.55 -14.55
N ASP A 57 -6.43 -7.74 -14.38
CA ASP A 57 -5.22 -8.19 -15.09
C ASP A 57 -4.01 -7.25 -14.93
N ALA A 58 -3.93 -6.54 -13.80
CA ALA A 58 -2.84 -5.61 -13.50
C ALA A 58 -2.32 -5.78 -12.06
N ALA A 59 -1.04 -5.50 -11.87
CA ALA A 59 -0.39 -5.45 -10.56
C ALA A 59 0.33 -4.11 -10.37
N SER A 60 0.41 -3.65 -9.13
CA SER A 60 1.22 -2.50 -8.76
C SER A 60 2.34 -2.93 -7.81
N TYR A 61 3.53 -2.38 -8.01
CA TYR A 61 4.74 -2.75 -7.29
C TYR A 61 5.31 -1.51 -6.61
N TYR A 62 5.71 -1.67 -5.35
CA TYR A 62 6.27 -0.59 -4.54
C TYR A 62 7.55 -1.10 -3.90
N ILE A 63 8.62 -0.32 -4.02
CA ILE A 63 9.85 -0.48 -3.25
C ILE A 63 9.95 0.74 -2.35
N ILE A 64 9.83 0.52 -1.05
CA ILE A 64 9.85 1.55 -0.01
C ILE A 64 11.19 1.44 0.70
N GLN A 65 11.97 2.50 0.68
CA GLN A 65 13.16 2.63 1.49
C GLN A 65 12.84 3.52 2.68
N ASN A 66 13.09 3.04 3.89
CA ASN A 66 12.95 3.80 5.15
C ASN A 66 14.12 4.79 5.33
N VAL A 67 14.40 5.54 4.27
CA VAL A 67 15.45 6.54 4.16
C VAL A 67 14.90 7.70 3.34
N GLY A 68 14.82 8.87 3.95
CA GLY A 68 14.50 10.12 3.27
C GLY A 68 15.48 11.23 3.68
N SER A 69 15.10 12.48 3.43
CA SER A 69 15.99 13.62 3.69
C SER A 69 16.31 13.86 5.18
N ILE A 70 15.53 13.30 6.12
CA ILE A 70 15.79 13.45 7.56
C ILE A 70 17.10 12.80 8.01
N LEU A 71 17.63 11.86 7.21
CA LEU A 71 18.88 11.15 7.49
C LEU A 71 20.09 11.77 6.77
N GLU A 72 19.91 12.87 6.04
CA GLU A 72 21.00 13.59 5.38
C GLU A 72 21.87 14.34 6.39
N ASN A 73 23.18 14.27 6.22
CA ASN A 73 24.11 15.18 6.91
C ASN A 73 24.11 16.56 6.25
N ASP A 74 24.68 17.57 6.93
CA ASP A 74 24.74 18.95 6.42
C ASP A 74 25.37 19.07 5.02
N ASN A 75 26.33 18.20 4.69
CA ASN A 75 26.99 18.16 3.38
C ASN A 75 26.29 17.27 2.35
N GLN A 76 25.10 16.75 2.66
CA GLN A 76 24.31 15.84 1.81
C GLN A 76 22.91 16.38 1.51
N GLN A 77 22.68 17.68 1.73
CA GLN A 77 21.37 18.29 1.52
C GLN A 77 20.86 18.07 0.09
N GLY A 78 19.72 17.37 -0.03
CA GLY A 78 19.09 16.99 -1.29
C GLY A 78 19.66 15.73 -1.95
N LEU A 79 20.60 15.03 -1.31
CA LEU A 79 21.23 13.83 -1.85
C LEU A 79 20.24 12.66 -1.96
N ALA A 80 19.33 12.47 -1.00
CA ALA A 80 18.33 11.41 -1.05
C ALA A 80 17.46 11.56 -2.30
N HIS A 81 16.95 12.77 -2.55
CA HIS A 81 16.18 13.08 -3.75
C HIS A 81 17.03 12.97 -5.02
N PHE A 82 18.28 13.44 -4.99
CA PHE A 82 19.18 13.28 -6.13
C PHE A 82 19.39 11.80 -6.49
N LEU A 83 19.61 10.93 -5.49
CA LEU A 83 19.79 9.49 -5.69
C LEU A 83 18.53 8.81 -6.21
N GLU A 84 17.34 9.28 -5.83
CA GLU A 84 16.07 8.83 -6.40
C GLU A 84 16.03 9.02 -7.92
N HIS A 85 16.36 10.22 -8.41
CA HIS A 85 16.47 10.46 -9.86
C HIS A 85 17.53 9.57 -10.51
N MET A 86 18.67 9.36 -9.82
CA MET A 86 19.77 8.57 -10.37
C MET A 86 19.44 7.09 -10.51
N ALA A 87 18.50 6.54 -9.73
CA ALA A 87 18.03 5.17 -9.90
C ALA A 87 17.46 4.88 -11.30
N PHE A 88 16.96 5.92 -11.99
CA PHE A 88 16.44 5.83 -13.36
C PHE A 88 17.45 6.27 -14.44
N ASN A 89 18.67 6.64 -14.05
CA ASN A 89 19.72 7.14 -14.96
C ASN A 89 20.80 6.11 -15.30
N GLY A 90 20.67 4.89 -14.81
CA GLY A 90 21.48 3.76 -15.25
C GLY A 90 21.68 2.75 -14.12
N THR A 91 21.58 1.47 -14.47
CA THR A 91 21.96 0.37 -13.60
C THR A 91 22.91 -0.57 -14.36
N GLU A 92 23.53 -1.51 -13.66
CA GLU A 92 24.44 -2.50 -14.25
C GLU A 92 23.80 -3.22 -15.47
N ASN A 93 22.54 -3.64 -15.34
CA ASN A 93 21.81 -4.34 -16.39
C ASN A 93 21.07 -3.42 -17.37
N PHE A 94 20.86 -2.16 -16.99
CA PHE A 94 20.09 -1.19 -17.76
C PHE A 94 20.82 0.16 -17.85
N PRO A 95 21.86 0.26 -18.71
CA PRO A 95 22.65 1.48 -18.83
C PRO A 95 21.81 2.67 -19.34
N GLY A 96 22.15 3.88 -18.86
CA GLY A 96 21.45 5.11 -19.19
C GLY A 96 19.95 5.03 -18.87
N LYS A 97 19.10 5.32 -19.85
CA LYS A 97 17.64 5.24 -19.72
C LYS A 97 17.07 3.82 -19.95
N GLY A 98 17.91 2.79 -19.91
CA GLY A 98 17.55 1.41 -20.23
C GLY A 98 16.39 0.87 -19.41
N ILE A 99 16.30 1.23 -18.13
CA ILE A 99 15.24 0.74 -17.24
C ILE A 99 13.88 1.33 -17.65
N LEU A 100 13.84 2.64 -17.91
CA LEU A 100 12.62 3.34 -18.36
C LEU A 100 12.15 2.81 -19.72
N ASN A 101 13.08 2.64 -20.66
CA ASN A 101 12.77 2.08 -21.98
C ASN A 101 12.21 0.65 -21.88
N THR A 102 12.76 -0.16 -20.97
CA THR A 102 12.28 -1.53 -20.73
C THR A 102 10.88 -1.52 -20.13
N LEU A 103 10.66 -0.74 -19.07
CA LEU A 103 9.35 -0.63 -18.43
C LEU A 103 8.28 -0.13 -19.42
N GLN A 104 8.61 0.83 -20.27
CA GLN A 104 7.72 1.30 -21.34
C GLN A 104 7.36 0.19 -22.34
N LYS A 105 8.34 -0.60 -22.78
CA LYS A 105 8.08 -1.76 -23.66
C LYS A 105 7.15 -2.79 -23.01
N GLN A 106 7.20 -2.92 -21.68
CA GLN A 106 6.36 -3.83 -20.90
C GLN A 106 4.99 -3.21 -20.49
N GLY A 107 4.59 -2.08 -21.09
CA GLY A 107 3.27 -1.48 -20.89
C GLY A 107 3.17 -0.44 -19.77
N ALA A 108 4.30 -0.02 -19.18
CA ALA A 108 4.32 1.09 -18.26
C ALA A 108 4.25 2.44 -19.01
N VAL A 109 3.24 3.24 -18.71
CA VAL A 109 3.09 4.60 -19.25
C VAL A 109 3.85 5.56 -18.35
N PHE A 110 4.73 6.39 -18.92
CA PHE A 110 5.51 7.37 -18.16
C PHE A 110 4.58 8.35 -17.41
N VAL A 111 4.95 8.78 -16.20
CA VAL A 111 4.15 9.58 -15.24
C VAL A 111 2.91 8.88 -14.66
N LYS A 112 2.18 8.09 -15.46
CA LYS A 112 0.98 7.37 -15.00
C LYS A 112 1.26 5.99 -14.39
N GLY A 113 2.39 5.39 -14.72
CA GLY A 113 2.73 4.00 -14.40
C GLY A 113 4.12 3.78 -13.84
N ILE A 114 5.02 4.77 -13.93
CA ILE A 114 6.35 4.75 -13.31
C ILE A 114 6.48 6.06 -12.55
N ASN A 115 6.65 5.99 -11.24
CA ASN A 115 6.86 7.14 -10.37
C ASN A 115 7.86 6.81 -9.27
N ALA A 116 8.40 7.86 -8.67
CA ALA A 116 9.10 7.80 -7.41
C ALA A 116 8.95 9.13 -6.68
N TYR A 117 9.19 9.12 -5.38
CA TYR A 117 9.27 10.32 -4.57
C TYR A 117 10.24 10.13 -3.40
N THR A 118 10.79 11.24 -2.93
CA THR A 118 11.57 11.31 -1.69
C THR A 118 10.88 12.27 -0.72
N GLY A 119 10.53 11.79 0.46
CA GLY A 119 10.04 12.58 1.58
C GLY A 119 11.11 12.75 2.65
N PHE A 120 10.69 13.20 3.84
CA PHE A 120 11.59 13.27 4.99
C PHE A 120 12.01 11.89 5.48
N ASP A 121 11.05 10.96 5.61
CA ASP A 121 11.30 9.67 6.26
C ASP A 121 11.56 8.51 5.29
N GLU A 122 11.22 8.69 4.01
CA GLU A 122 11.22 7.60 3.03
C GLU A 122 11.53 8.05 1.61
N THR A 123 11.97 7.08 0.82
CA THR A 123 12.09 7.18 -0.65
C THR A 123 11.36 5.99 -1.24
N VAL A 124 10.39 6.25 -2.12
CA VAL A 124 9.51 5.22 -2.67
C VAL A 124 9.61 5.21 -4.18
N TYR A 125 9.75 4.02 -4.75
CA TYR A 125 9.69 3.76 -6.19
C TYR A 125 8.48 2.88 -6.46
N ASN A 126 7.62 3.29 -7.39
CA ASN A 126 6.40 2.55 -7.65
C ASN A 126 6.08 2.43 -9.15
N LEU A 127 5.61 1.23 -9.48
CA LEU A 127 5.08 0.87 -10.79
C LEU A 127 3.58 0.60 -10.63
N ASN A 128 2.74 1.38 -11.29
CA ASN A 128 1.30 1.30 -11.12
C ASN A 128 0.63 0.64 -12.33
N ASN A 129 -0.25 -0.32 -12.04
CA ASN A 129 -1.12 -0.97 -13.02
C ASN A 129 -0.34 -1.57 -14.20
N ILE A 130 0.69 -2.33 -13.89
CA ILE A 130 1.48 -3.08 -14.86
C ILE A 130 0.69 -4.33 -15.27
N PRO A 131 0.47 -4.59 -16.56
CA PRO A 131 -0.24 -5.79 -17.00
C PRO A 131 0.41 -7.07 -16.48
N THR A 132 -0.41 -8.03 -16.03
CA THR A 132 0.08 -9.33 -15.53
C THR A 132 0.20 -10.39 -16.62
N LYS A 133 -0.12 -10.05 -17.87
CA LYS A 133 -0.03 -10.93 -19.05
C LYS A 133 0.55 -10.15 -20.24
N ASP A 134 1.38 -10.83 -21.02
CA ASP A 134 1.97 -10.28 -22.24
C ASP A 134 0.88 -9.91 -23.27
N GLY A 135 1.08 -8.81 -23.99
CA GLY A 135 0.20 -8.36 -25.07
C GLY A 135 -1.03 -7.54 -24.63
N LEU A 136 -1.27 -7.37 -23.34
CA LEU A 136 -2.27 -6.44 -22.82
C LEU A 136 -1.71 -5.01 -22.85
N GLN A 137 -1.97 -4.28 -23.94
CA GLN A 137 -1.71 -2.84 -23.95
C GLN A 137 -2.79 -2.11 -23.14
N ARG A 138 -2.36 -1.13 -22.33
CA ARG A 138 -3.30 -0.22 -21.69
C ARG A 138 -4.02 0.60 -22.78
N GLN A 139 -5.35 0.64 -22.72
CA GLN A 139 -6.15 1.63 -23.44
C GLN A 139 -5.90 3.02 -22.87
#